data_AF-A0A947RVN1-F1
#
_entry.id   AF-A0A947RVN1-F1
#
_cell.length_a   1.000
_cell.length_b   1.000
_cell.length_c   1.000
_cell.angle_alpha   90.00
_cell.angle_beta   90.00
_cell.angle_gamma   90.00
#
_symmetry.space_group_name_H-M   'P 1'
#
loop_
_entity.id
_entity.type
_entity.pdbx_description
1 polymer ?
#
loop_
_entity_poly.entity_id
_entity_poly.type
_entity_poly.pdbx_seq_one_letter_code
_entity_poly.pdbx_strand_id
1 'polypeptide(L)'
;MALSKRLNLFIGVFLSVSLACYGSFAEDKKPRLSEDPDTVGEAFGEPISSQDFFYYYKTASLFSRDQKESKTDEDVRQEAWQNLVFSRGAEELGLEVPREELENEISRLVGEKEIKYGTPEYDIWVITQIKDGIDTFEKRIKDLLLVNKL
;
A
#
# COMPACT_ATOMS: atom_id res chain seq x y z
N MET A 1 -13.43 -27.94 60.22
CA MET A 1 -12.61 -28.97 59.57
C MET A 1 -13.55 -30.08 59.10
N ALA A 2 -13.25 -30.68 57.94
CA ALA A 2 -14.02 -31.68 57.18
C ALA A 2 -15.06 -31.10 56.20
N LEU A 3 -14.56 -30.99 54.96
CA LEU A 3 -15.17 -30.50 53.74
C LEU A 3 -16.14 -31.52 53.12
N SER A 4 -17.08 -30.94 52.40
CA SER A 4 -18.18 -31.45 51.61
C SER A 4 -17.85 -32.48 50.51
N LYS A 5 -18.80 -33.43 50.39
CA LYS A 5 -19.56 -33.82 49.19
C LYS A 5 -18.78 -34.29 47.95
N ARG A 6 -18.87 -35.61 47.72
CA ARG A 6 -18.76 -36.24 46.39
C ARG A 6 -20.06 -35.94 45.63
N LEU A 7 -19.98 -35.24 44.50
CA LEU A 7 -21.11 -35.00 43.61
C LEU A 7 -20.81 -35.59 42.23
N ASN A 8 -21.83 -36.26 41.72
CA ASN A 8 -21.80 -37.20 40.61
C ASN A 8 -21.53 -36.56 39.25
N LEU A 9 -20.64 -37.23 38.53
CA LEU A 9 -20.60 -37.46 37.09
C LEU A 9 -21.99 -37.40 36.43
N PHE A 10 -22.24 -36.44 35.53
CA PHE A 10 -23.19 -36.54 34.39
C PHE A 10 -23.24 -35.20 33.62
N ILE A 11 -22.43 -35.06 32.56
CA ILE A 11 -22.71 -34.24 31.37
C ILE A 11 -21.93 -34.93 30.25
N GLY A 12 -22.51 -35.47 29.19
CA GLY A 12 -23.71 -35.06 28.49
C GLY A 12 -23.30 -35.00 27.02
N VAL A 13 -23.81 -35.96 26.27
CA VAL A 13 -23.42 -36.35 24.91
C VAL A 13 -23.39 -35.18 23.93
N PHE A 14 -22.33 -35.17 23.11
CA PHE A 14 -22.16 -34.44 21.85
C PHE A 14 -23.45 -34.40 21.03
N LEU A 15 -23.96 -33.20 20.75
CA LEU A 15 -24.93 -32.98 19.69
C LEU A 15 -24.36 -31.94 18.73
N SER A 16 -23.72 -32.46 17.71
CA SER A 16 -23.27 -31.79 16.50
C SER A 16 -24.48 -31.19 15.77
N VAL A 17 -24.65 -29.88 15.85
CA VAL A 17 -25.51 -29.15 14.92
C VAL A 17 -24.64 -28.71 13.74
N SER A 18 -24.65 -29.56 12.73
CA SER A 18 -24.24 -29.23 11.37
C SER A 18 -25.39 -28.49 10.69
N LEU A 19 -25.21 -27.21 10.39
CA LEU A 19 -26.01 -26.47 9.40
C LEU A 19 -25.14 -25.32 8.89
N ALA A 20 -24.37 -25.54 7.83
CA ALA A 20 -24.81 -25.37 6.43
C ALA A 20 -25.22 -23.93 6.09
N CYS A 21 -24.24 -23.02 6.06
CA CYS A 21 -24.24 -21.83 5.21
C CYS A 21 -22.85 -21.67 4.56
N TYR A 22 -22.32 -22.76 3.97
CA TYR A 22 -21.34 -22.65 2.90
C TYR A 22 -22.12 -22.69 1.59
N GLY A 23 -22.33 -21.52 1.00
CA GLY A 23 -23.08 -21.39 -0.25
C GLY A 23 -22.90 -20.02 -0.86
N SER A 24 -22.19 -20.00 -1.99
CA SER A 24 -22.16 -18.96 -3.02
C SER A 24 -21.26 -17.74 -2.78
N PHE A 25 -19.99 -17.87 -3.18
CA PHE A 25 -19.50 -17.18 -4.39
C PHE A 25 -18.16 -17.81 -4.81
N ALA A 26 -18.23 -19.00 -5.43
CA ALA A 26 -17.17 -19.46 -6.30
C ALA A 26 -17.54 -18.97 -7.72
N GLU A 27 -17.28 -17.70 -7.98
CA GLU A 27 -17.10 -17.27 -9.36
C GLU A 27 -15.69 -17.75 -9.75
N ASP A 28 -15.65 -18.88 -10.45
CA ASP A 28 -14.47 -19.38 -11.14
C ASP A 28 -14.16 -18.41 -12.30
N LYS A 29 -13.66 -17.22 -11.94
CA LYS A 29 -12.91 -16.39 -12.88
C LYS A 29 -11.62 -17.16 -13.11
N LYS A 30 -11.58 -17.95 -14.20
CA LYS A 30 -10.32 -18.36 -14.81
C LYS A 30 -9.40 -17.14 -14.78
N PRO A 31 -8.17 -17.23 -14.20
CA PRO A 31 -7.27 -16.10 -14.24
C PRO A 31 -7.12 -15.76 -15.72
N ARG A 32 -7.55 -14.56 -16.09
CA ARG A 32 -7.17 -14.00 -17.38
C ARG A 32 -5.68 -13.74 -17.21
N LEU A 33 -4.85 -14.75 -17.43
CA LEU A 33 -3.45 -14.53 -17.71
C LEU A 33 -3.47 -13.54 -18.86
N SER A 34 -3.17 -12.29 -18.55
CA SER A 34 -2.97 -11.23 -19.51
C SER A 34 -1.96 -11.76 -20.52
N GLU A 35 -2.41 -12.01 -21.76
CA GLU A 35 -1.52 -12.33 -22.88
C GLU A 35 -0.66 -11.13 -23.29
N ASP A 36 -0.71 -10.04 -22.52
CA ASP A 36 0.09 -8.84 -22.72
C ASP A 36 1.47 -9.02 -22.08
N PRO A 37 2.56 -8.99 -22.89
CA PRO A 37 3.93 -9.13 -22.39
C PRO A 37 4.34 -8.03 -21.41
N ASP A 38 3.55 -6.96 -21.26
CA ASP A 38 3.83 -5.85 -20.35
C ASP A 38 3.12 -5.97 -18.99
N THR A 39 2.40 -7.07 -18.72
CA THR A 39 1.76 -7.26 -17.41
C THR A 39 2.70 -7.94 -16.41
N VAL A 40 2.89 -7.32 -15.25
CA VAL A 40 3.78 -7.83 -14.18
C VAL A 40 3.04 -8.47 -13.01
N GLY A 41 1.71 -8.34 -12.95
CA GLY A 41 0.89 -8.93 -11.90
C GLY A 41 -0.58 -8.51 -11.98
N GLU A 42 -1.32 -8.76 -10.92
CA GLU A 42 -2.75 -8.44 -10.80
C GLU A 42 -3.03 -7.80 -9.43
N ALA A 43 -3.84 -6.74 -9.40
CA ALA A 43 -4.37 -6.15 -8.18
C ALA A 43 -5.84 -5.75 -8.39
N PHE A 44 -6.70 -6.00 -7.40
CA PHE A 44 -8.15 -5.76 -7.49
C PHE A 44 -8.85 -6.42 -8.70
N GLY A 45 -8.33 -7.54 -9.20
CA GLY A 45 -8.90 -8.22 -10.37
C GLY A 45 -8.49 -7.62 -11.71
N GLU A 46 -7.55 -6.66 -11.71
CA GLU A 46 -7.05 -5.98 -12.91
C GLU A 46 -5.56 -6.26 -13.15
N PRO A 47 -5.15 -6.46 -14.42
CA PRO A 47 -3.74 -6.60 -14.77
C PRO A 47 -2.99 -5.29 -14.51
N ILE A 48 -1.78 -5.40 -13.96
CA ILE A 48 -0.90 -4.28 -13.68
C ILE A 48 0.23 -4.23 -14.70
N SER A 49 0.36 -3.10 -15.38
CA SER A 49 1.43 -2.88 -16.35
C SER A 49 2.79 -2.74 -15.66
N SER A 50 3.88 -3.06 -16.36
CA SER A 50 5.23 -2.81 -15.88
C SER A 50 5.43 -1.34 -15.56
N GLN A 51 4.89 -0.44 -16.38
CA GLN A 51 5.01 1.00 -16.18
C GLN A 51 4.41 1.47 -14.86
N ASP A 52 3.21 0.98 -14.53
CA ASP A 52 2.54 1.31 -13.26
C ASP A 52 3.34 0.77 -12.07
N PHE A 53 3.79 -0.48 -12.15
CA PHE A 53 4.61 -1.05 -11.10
C PHE A 53 5.93 -0.29 -10.92
N PHE A 54 6.62 0.04 -12.01
CA PHE A 54 7.88 0.80 -11.96
C PHE A 54 7.71 2.20 -11.38
N TYR A 55 6.55 2.82 -11.57
CA TYR A 55 6.21 4.04 -10.87
C TYR A 55 6.27 3.82 -9.36
N TYR A 56 5.53 2.87 -8.80
CA TYR A 56 5.54 2.64 -7.34
C TYR A 56 6.87 2.09 -6.82
N TYR A 57 7.60 1.32 -7.64
CA TYR A 57 8.94 0.85 -7.33
C TYR A 57 9.92 2.02 -7.16
N LYS A 58 9.93 2.97 -8.10
CA LYS A 58 10.75 4.18 -7.96
C LYS A 58 10.33 4.98 -6.72
N THR A 59 9.03 5.10 -6.44
CA THR A 59 8.54 5.78 -5.22
C THR A 59 9.09 5.11 -3.96
N ALA A 60 8.98 3.78 -3.82
CA ALA A 60 9.48 3.03 -2.66
C ALA A 60 11.02 3.06 -2.52
N SER A 61 11.74 3.23 -3.63
CA SER A 61 13.20 3.39 -3.64
C SER A 61 13.67 4.77 -3.19
N LEU A 62 12.84 5.81 -3.44
CA LEU A 62 13.15 7.20 -3.08
C LEU A 62 12.68 7.53 -1.65
N PHE A 63 11.51 7.03 -1.30
CA PHE A 63 10.83 7.32 -0.05
C PHE A 63 10.59 6.01 0.67
N SER A 64 11.10 5.93 1.90
CA SER A 64 10.89 4.77 2.74
C SER A 64 9.89 5.08 3.84
N ARG A 65 8.86 4.24 3.98
CA ARG A 65 7.99 4.27 5.17
C ARG A 65 8.72 3.75 6.42
N ASP A 66 9.52 2.70 6.24
CA ASP A 66 10.33 2.11 7.30
C ASP A 66 11.70 2.79 7.37
N GLN A 67 12.13 3.34 8.51
CA GLN A 67 13.47 3.94 8.66
C GLN A 67 14.62 2.90 8.69
N LYS A 68 14.46 1.75 8.01
CA LYS A 68 15.51 0.74 7.91
C LYS A 68 16.65 1.28 7.05
N GLU A 69 17.84 1.36 7.63
CA GLU A 69 19.06 1.87 6.98
C GLU A 69 19.51 1.02 5.77
N SER A 70 19.08 -0.24 5.70
CA SER A 70 19.32 -1.10 4.53
C SER A 70 18.05 -1.84 4.11
N LYS A 71 17.59 -1.54 2.90
CA LYS A 71 16.54 -2.31 2.23
C LYS A 71 17.16 -3.24 1.21
N THR A 72 16.67 -4.46 1.18
CA THR A 72 16.90 -5.33 0.04
C THR A 72 16.00 -4.89 -1.11
N ASP A 73 16.39 -5.24 -2.33
CA ASP A 73 15.59 -5.03 -3.53
C ASP A 73 14.21 -5.74 -3.44
N GLU A 74 14.13 -6.84 -2.69
CA GLU A 74 12.85 -7.48 -2.39
C GLU A 74 11.98 -6.63 -1.46
N ASP A 75 12.54 -6.00 -0.43
CA ASP A 75 11.79 -5.09 0.45
C ASP A 75 11.19 -3.93 -0.35
N VAL A 76 11.96 -3.36 -1.28
CA VAL A 76 11.50 -2.28 -2.16
C VAL A 76 10.37 -2.76 -3.06
N ARG A 77 10.47 -3.96 -3.64
CA ARG A 77 9.38 -4.55 -4.44
C ARG A 77 8.12 -4.77 -3.62
N GLN A 78 8.23 -5.27 -2.40
CA GLN A 78 7.08 -5.51 -1.54
C GLN A 78 6.40 -4.19 -1.17
N GLU A 79 7.16 -3.16 -0.82
CA GLU A 79 6.62 -1.82 -0.56
C GLU A 79 6.01 -1.19 -1.81
N ALA A 80 6.58 -1.42 -3.00
CA ALA A 80 6.01 -0.96 -4.26
C ALA A 80 4.61 -1.56 -4.49
N TRP A 81 4.46 -2.87 -4.28
CA TRP A 81 3.15 -3.53 -4.38
C TRP A 81 2.15 -3.00 -3.35
N GLN A 82 2.58 -2.82 -2.10
CA GLN A 82 1.74 -2.26 -1.04
C GLN A 82 1.28 -0.84 -1.39
N ASN A 83 2.19 0.02 -1.83
CA ASN A 83 1.87 1.40 -2.22
C ASN A 83 0.91 1.42 -3.42
N LEU A 84 1.09 0.55 -4.41
CA LEU A 84 0.17 0.43 -5.54
C LEU A 84 -1.24 0.06 -5.08
N VAL A 85 -1.34 -0.99 -4.25
CA VAL A 85 -2.64 -1.49 -3.75
C VAL A 85 -3.33 -0.43 -2.88
N PHE A 86 -2.61 0.19 -1.96
CA PHE A 86 -3.17 1.22 -1.10
C PHE A 86 -3.52 2.49 -1.86
N SER A 87 -2.73 2.90 -2.85
CA SER A 87 -3.05 4.07 -3.68
C SER A 87 -4.40 3.88 -4.39
N ARG A 88 -4.61 2.72 -5.01
CA ARG A 88 -5.90 2.37 -5.62
C ARG A 88 -7.04 2.32 -4.60
N GLY A 89 -6.83 1.72 -3.44
CA GLY A 89 -7.82 1.69 -2.37
C GLY A 89 -8.19 3.09 -1.86
N ALA A 90 -7.22 4.00 -1.77
CA ALA A 90 -7.46 5.39 -1.36
C ALA A 90 -8.27 6.15 -2.42
N GLU A 91 -7.98 5.92 -3.70
CA GLU A 91 -8.74 6.47 -4.83
C GLU A 91 -10.20 5.96 -4.83
N GLU A 92 -10.41 4.65 -4.59
CA GLU A 92 -11.76 4.06 -4.49
C GLU A 92 -12.58 4.63 -3.33
N LEU A 93 -11.93 4.95 -2.21
CA LEU A 93 -12.57 5.60 -1.06
C LEU A 93 -12.78 7.11 -1.25
N GLY A 94 -12.30 7.69 -2.35
CA GLY A 94 -12.39 9.13 -2.62
C GLY A 94 -11.56 9.96 -1.64
N LEU A 95 -10.45 9.42 -1.14
CA LEU A 95 -9.54 10.16 -0.28
C LEU A 95 -8.83 11.25 -1.10
N GLU A 96 -8.71 12.43 -0.52
CA GLU A 96 -8.01 13.56 -1.13
C GLU A 96 -6.93 14.10 -0.20
N VAL A 97 -5.86 14.61 -0.81
CA VAL A 97 -4.80 15.36 -0.14
C VAL A 97 -4.99 16.82 -0.51
N PRO A 98 -5.33 17.70 0.44
CA PRO A 98 -5.37 19.14 0.22
C PRO A 98 -4.03 19.65 -0.29
N ARG A 99 -4.07 20.66 -1.16
CA ARG A 99 -2.86 21.27 -1.72
C ARG A 99 -1.88 21.74 -0.63
N GLU A 100 -2.39 22.39 0.41
CA GLU A 100 -1.59 22.86 1.54
C GLU A 100 -0.85 21.71 2.25
N GLU A 101 -1.50 20.55 2.41
CA GLU A 101 -0.86 19.36 3.01
C GLU A 101 0.30 18.85 2.15
N LEU A 102 0.09 18.80 0.83
CA LEU A 102 1.13 18.43 -0.13
C LEU A 102 2.31 19.40 -0.10
N GLU A 103 2.05 20.71 -0.17
CA GLU A 103 3.09 21.74 -0.17
C GLU A 103 3.89 21.74 1.15
N ASN A 104 3.22 21.51 2.28
CA ASN A 104 3.88 21.40 3.59
C ASN A 104 4.81 20.19 3.64
N GLU A 105 4.36 19.03 3.14
CA GLU A 105 5.19 17.83 3.13
C GLU A 105 6.37 17.94 2.17
N ILE A 106 6.17 18.51 0.98
CA ILE A 106 7.29 18.79 0.05
C ILE A 106 8.28 19.75 0.71
N SER A 107 7.79 20.84 1.30
CA SER A 107 8.63 21.83 2.00
C SER A 107 9.43 21.20 3.14
N ARG A 108 8.84 20.25 3.88
CA ARG A 108 9.53 19.48 4.92
C ARG A 108 10.66 18.64 4.34
N LEU A 109 10.38 17.88 3.27
CA LEU A 109 11.35 16.97 2.63
C LEU A 109 12.53 17.73 2.01
N VAL A 110 12.27 18.83 1.30
CA VAL A 110 13.31 19.62 0.63
C VAL A 110 14.01 20.59 1.59
N GLY A 111 13.35 20.97 2.68
CA GLY A 111 13.93 21.79 3.74
C GLY A 111 15.11 21.12 4.44
N GLU A 112 15.12 19.80 4.55
CA GLU A 112 16.29 19.02 5.04
C GLU A 112 17.54 19.20 4.16
N LYS A 113 17.35 19.66 2.91
CA LYS A 113 18.42 19.95 1.93
C LYS A 113 18.69 21.45 1.79
N GLU A 114 18.11 22.28 2.65
CA GLU A 114 18.18 23.75 2.59
C GLU A 114 17.58 24.33 1.30
N ILE A 115 16.69 23.58 0.64
CA ILE A 115 15.97 23.99 -0.57
C ILE A 115 14.59 24.49 -0.16
N LYS A 116 14.08 25.50 -0.88
CA LYS A 116 12.72 26.03 -0.67
C LYS A 116 11.81 25.54 -1.79
N TYR A 117 10.62 25.07 -1.42
CA TYR A 117 9.61 24.67 -2.39
C TYR A 117 9.18 25.86 -3.29
N GLY A 118 8.94 25.58 -4.57
CA GLY A 118 8.47 26.56 -5.56
C GLY A 118 9.54 27.54 -6.06
N THR A 119 10.82 27.33 -5.74
CA THR A 119 11.92 28.12 -6.30
C THR A 119 12.60 27.41 -7.48
N PRO A 120 13.33 28.14 -8.35
CA PRO A 120 14.06 27.51 -9.45
C PRO A 120 15.09 26.46 -8.98
N GLU A 121 15.66 26.64 -7.78
CA GLU A 121 16.58 25.66 -7.18
C GLU A 121 15.88 24.32 -6.90
N TYR A 122 14.61 24.36 -6.48
CA TYR A 122 13.80 23.16 -6.29
C TYR A 122 13.59 22.41 -7.61
N ASP A 123 13.20 23.12 -8.67
CA ASP A 123 12.98 22.52 -10.01
C ASP A 123 14.25 21.83 -10.52
N ILE A 124 15.40 22.51 -10.41
CA ILE A 124 16.71 21.97 -10.79
C ILE A 124 17.04 20.74 -9.94
N TRP A 125 16.76 20.78 -8.64
CA TRP A 125 17.03 19.66 -7.75
C TRP A 125 16.19 18.43 -8.10
N VAL A 126 14.89 18.59 -8.36
CA VAL A 126 14.01 17.47 -8.76
C VAL A 126 14.52 16.84 -10.07
N ILE A 127 14.82 17.67 -11.07
CA ILE A 127 15.26 17.20 -12.39
C ILE A 127 16.64 16.52 -12.32
N THR A 128 17.56 17.05 -11.52
CA THR A 128 18.96 16.56 -11.50
C THR A 128 19.20 15.43 -10.51
N GLN A 129 18.63 15.52 -9.30
CA GLN A 129 18.87 14.55 -8.23
C GLN A 129 17.86 13.40 -8.29
N ILE A 130 16.58 13.71 -8.46
CA ILE A 130 15.52 12.71 -8.49
C ILE A 130 15.32 12.14 -9.90
N LYS A 131 15.76 12.88 -10.93
CA LYS A 131 15.64 12.50 -12.35
C LYS A 131 14.18 12.20 -12.68
N ASP A 132 13.30 13.11 -12.31
CA ASP A 132 11.86 13.02 -12.56
C ASP A 132 11.31 14.39 -13.00
N GLY A 133 10.11 14.38 -13.54
CA GLY A 133 9.34 15.62 -13.73
C GLY A 133 8.83 16.17 -12.41
N ILE A 134 8.66 17.49 -12.31
CA ILE A 134 8.15 18.15 -11.11
C ILE A 134 6.76 17.59 -10.76
N ASP A 135 5.84 17.59 -11.73
CA ASP A 135 4.47 17.06 -11.54
C ASP A 135 4.48 15.60 -11.09
N THR A 136 5.36 14.77 -11.65
CA THR A 136 5.49 13.37 -11.27
C THR A 136 6.01 13.24 -9.85
N PHE A 137 7.02 14.03 -9.47
CA PHE A 137 7.57 14.03 -8.12
C PHE A 137 6.51 14.43 -7.09
N GLU A 138 5.79 15.52 -7.33
CA GLU A 138 4.71 15.97 -6.45
C GLU A 138 3.59 14.93 -6.36
N LYS A 139 3.22 14.29 -7.49
CA LYS A 139 2.26 13.20 -7.50
C LYS A 139 2.73 12.02 -6.62
N ARG A 140 4.01 11.65 -6.65
CA ARG A 140 4.54 10.57 -5.79
C ARG A 140 4.36 10.91 -4.30
N ILE A 141 4.63 12.16 -3.91
CA ILE A 141 4.40 12.60 -2.52
C ILE A 141 2.92 12.56 -2.18
N LYS A 142 2.06 13.04 -3.08
CA LYS A 142 0.61 12.97 -2.92
C LYS A 142 0.11 11.53 -2.71
N ASP A 143 0.56 10.60 -3.55
CA ASP A 143 0.18 9.20 -3.47
C ASP A 143 0.63 8.59 -2.12
N LEU A 144 1.84 8.92 -1.65
CA LEU A 144 2.32 8.47 -0.32
C LEU A 144 1.48 9.05 0.83
N LEU A 145 1.08 10.31 0.74
CA LEU A 145 0.20 10.94 1.73
C LEU A 145 -1.17 10.25 1.74
N LEU A 146 -1.73 9.91 0.58
CA LEU A 146 -2.97 9.13 0.48
C LEU A 146 -2.83 7.76 1.13
N VAL A 147 -1.76 7.03 0.81
CA VAL A 147 -1.47 5.71 1.37
C VAL A 147 -1.29 5.76 2.89
N ASN A 148 -0.79 6.86 3.45
CA ASN A 148 -0.66 7.03 4.90
C ASN A 148 -1.97 7.39 5.63
N LYS A 149 -3.02 7.78 4.90
CA LYS A 149 -4.35 8.08 5.47
C LYS A 149 -5.24 6.83 5.60
N LEU A 150 -4.92 5.76 4.88
CA LEU A 150 -5.55 4.44 4.99
C LEU A 150 -5.09 3.70 6.25
#